data_AF-A0A965Q466-F1
#
_entry.id   AF-A0A965Q466-F1
#
_cell.length_a   1.000
_cell.length_b   1.000
_cell.length_c   1.000
_cell.angle_alpha   90.00
_cell.angle_beta   90.00
_cell.angle_gamma   90.00
#
_symmetry.space_group_name_H-M   'P 1'
#
loop_
_entity.id
_entity.type
_entity.pdbx_description
1 polymer ?
#
loop_
_entity_poly.entity_id
_entity_poly.type
_entity_poly.pdbx_seq_one_letter_code
_entity_poly.pdbx_strand_id
1 'polypeptide(L)'
;MRGKNQRSGGNRRRNSNSRGNSGSNRGGRSSGNRRNSGNRGRGRGHGRGHRNGGTAERGNQRERIQVESGSLVLIDQFMLANSQVLARLNDLLDEEPEAKDALVKEYGGAVVNLPPNTYRIERDPFASTIVIHPEGEKVEVKSLKEELDENLGRVFIDTRCLAMIDRELLDDISLLEKYQDLWVNGKDKACRDLLRDNGGAVRYGFQRFGDELSVHADPELNLIALWPDVIEDQVNSADEIAAEAEAASAPQSAGIEGAA
;
A
#
# COMPACT_ATOMS: atom_id res chain seq x y z
N MET A 1 19.42 54.25 -3.64
CA MET A 1 19.80 54.86 -2.34
C MET A 1 19.27 53.99 -1.21
N ARG A 2 20.18 53.58 -0.31
CA ARG A 2 20.04 53.14 1.10
C ARG A 2 18.65 52.66 1.57
N GLY A 3 18.49 51.37 1.91
CA GLY A 3 18.67 50.83 3.27
C GLY A 3 17.30 50.31 3.77
N LYS A 4 17.14 49.26 4.56
CA LYS A 4 17.88 48.75 5.71
C LYS A 4 17.59 47.26 5.93
N ASN A 5 18.62 46.53 6.35
CA ASN A 5 18.53 45.25 7.03
C ASN A 5 17.78 45.38 8.37
N GLN A 6 16.94 44.39 8.70
CA GLN A 6 16.63 44.06 10.09
C GLN A 6 16.83 42.56 10.33
N ARG A 7 17.82 42.27 11.17
CA ARG A 7 18.05 41.00 11.84
C ARG A 7 17.30 41.03 13.18
N SER A 8 16.56 39.97 13.48
CA SER A 8 16.29 39.47 14.83
C SER A 8 16.33 37.94 14.72
N GLY A 9 17.02 37.14 15.54
CA GLY A 9 17.44 37.34 16.93
C GLY A 9 16.47 36.61 17.85
N GLY A 10 16.57 35.26 17.97
CA GLY A 10 15.60 34.48 18.73
C GLY A 10 16.07 33.09 19.18
N ASN A 11 16.78 33.06 20.30
CA ASN A 11 16.91 32.04 21.34
C ASN A 11 17.01 30.53 21.01
N ARG A 12 18.22 30.03 21.36
CA ARG A 12 18.53 28.69 21.85
C ARG A 12 17.61 28.29 23.01
N ARG A 13 16.97 27.13 22.93
CA ARG A 13 16.69 26.28 24.11
C ARG A 13 17.01 24.82 23.78
N ARG A 14 18.13 24.37 24.35
CA ARG A 14 18.47 22.97 24.54
C ARG A 14 17.46 22.37 25.50
N ASN A 15 16.88 21.22 25.18
CA ASN A 15 16.20 20.40 26.18
C ASN A 15 16.79 18.99 26.12
N SER A 16 17.82 18.78 26.93
CA SER A 16 18.42 17.50 27.24
C SER A 16 17.70 16.91 28.44
N ASN A 17 16.81 15.95 28.22
CA ASN A 17 16.30 15.10 29.30
C ASN A 17 16.96 13.72 29.19
N SER A 18 18.08 13.61 29.90
CA SER A 18 18.62 12.38 30.43
C SER A 18 17.64 11.79 31.45
N ARG A 19 17.14 10.58 31.22
CA ARG A 19 16.74 9.69 32.30
C ARG A 19 17.31 8.31 32.01
N GLY A 20 18.24 7.92 32.88
CA GLY A 20 18.84 6.62 32.88
C GLY A 20 17.83 5.53 33.24
N ASN A 21 18.08 4.33 32.75
CA ASN A 21 17.64 3.13 33.42
C ASN A 21 18.80 2.13 33.41
N SER A 22 19.53 2.14 34.52
CA SER A 22 20.49 1.13 34.92
C SER A 22 19.74 -0.15 35.31
N GLY A 23 19.77 -1.14 34.44
CA GLY A 23 19.25 -2.49 34.69
C GLY A 23 20.30 -3.53 34.37
N SER A 24 21.24 -3.72 35.29
CA SER A 24 22.15 -4.87 35.31
C SER A 24 21.39 -6.17 35.47
N ASN A 25 21.60 -7.15 34.58
CA ASN A 25 21.59 -8.55 34.99
C ASN A 25 22.40 -9.45 34.04
N ARG A 26 23.47 -10.02 34.62
CA ARG A 26 23.90 -11.43 34.57
C ARG A 26 23.64 -12.16 33.25
N GLY A 27 24.67 -12.52 32.49
CA GLY A 27 25.65 -13.51 32.95
C GLY A 27 25.19 -14.90 32.49
N GLY A 28 25.64 -15.31 31.31
CA GLY A 28 25.32 -16.61 30.71
C GLY A 28 26.35 -16.98 29.67
N ARG A 29 27.53 -17.38 30.14
CA ARG A 29 28.55 -18.07 29.33
C ARG A 29 27.96 -19.40 28.88
N SER A 30 27.85 -19.63 27.57
CA SER A 30 27.76 -20.99 27.02
C SER A 30 28.75 -21.13 25.86
N SER A 31 29.91 -21.65 26.21
CA SER A 31 30.92 -22.20 25.30
C SER A 31 30.41 -23.54 24.77
N GLY A 32 30.01 -23.58 23.50
CA GLY A 32 29.53 -24.77 22.80
C GLY A 32 30.26 -24.97 21.49
N ASN A 33 31.45 -25.56 21.59
CA ASN A 33 32.29 -26.06 20.52
C ASN A 33 31.56 -27.12 19.67
N ARG A 34 31.26 -26.87 18.38
CA ARG A 34 31.00 -27.93 17.40
C ARG A 34 31.49 -27.55 16.01
N ARG A 35 32.72 -28.00 15.74
CA ARG A 35 33.24 -28.29 14.40
C ARG A 35 32.25 -29.26 13.71
N ASN A 36 31.76 -28.92 12.53
CA ASN A 36 31.37 -29.95 11.57
C ASN A 36 31.74 -29.50 10.16
N SER A 37 32.89 -30.01 9.72
CA SER A 37 33.40 -29.97 8.37
C SER A 37 32.84 -31.16 7.60
N GLY A 38 32.14 -30.90 6.49
CA GLY A 38 31.94 -31.90 5.46
C GLY A 38 30.52 -31.93 4.91
N ASN A 39 30.26 -31.20 3.82
CA ASN A 39 29.67 -31.84 2.66
C ASN A 39 29.92 -31.03 1.39
N ARG A 40 30.80 -31.53 0.53
CA ARG A 40 31.01 -31.04 -0.84
C ARG A 40 29.97 -31.73 -1.74
N GLY A 41 28.76 -31.18 -1.79
CA GLY A 41 27.75 -31.55 -2.77
C GLY A 41 27.90 -30.72 -4.04
N ARG A 42 28.54 -31.30 -5.07
CA ARG A 42 28.51 -30.78 -6.44
C ARG A 42 27.12 -31.02 -7.03
N GLY A 43 26.23 -30.02 -6.92
CA GLY A 43 24.95 -29.99 -7.61
C GLY A 43 24.97 -28.96 -8.73
N ARG A 44 25.05 -29.43 -9.98
CA ARG A 44 24.69 -28.67 -11.18
C ARG A 44 23.15 -28.59 -11.23
N GLY A 45 22.57 -27.41 -11.46
CA GLY A 45 21.15 -27.31 -11.74
C GLY A 45 20.64 -25.88 -11.83
N HIS A 46 20.36 -25.44 -13.06
CA HIS A 46 19.50 -24.33 -13.47
C HIS A 46 19.76 -22.94 -12.85
N GLY A 47 20.60 -22.17 -13.55
CA GLY A 47 20.63 -20.73 -13.44
C GLY A 47 19.36 -20.10 -14.01
N ARG A 48 18.34 -19.95 -13.18
CA ARG A 48 17.45 -18.79 -13.29
C ARG A 48 18.26 -17.60 -12.80
N GLY A 49 18.34 -16.56 -13.64
CA GLY A 49 19.14 -15.37 -13.38
C GLY A 49 18.92 -14.90 -11.95
N HIS A 50 19.99 -14.89 -11.17
CA HIS A 50 20.01 -14.21 -9.89
C HIS A 50 19.61 -12.75 -10.19
N ARG A 51 18.35 -12.39 -9.87
CA ARG A 51 17.95 -10.99 -9.76
C ARG A 51 19.01 -10.34 -8.90
N ASN A 52 19.76 -9.42 -9.49
CA ASN A 52 20.85 -8.73 -8.83
C ASN A 52 20.28 -8.12 -7.56
N GLY A 53 20.57 -8.74 -6.41
CA GLY A 53 20.38 -8.20 -5.09
C GLY A 53 21.35 -7.03 -4.90
N GLY A 54 21.11 -5.95 -5.64
CA GLY A 54 21.78 -4.67 -5.49
C GLY A 54 21.61 -4.24 -4.05
N THR A 55 22.73 -4.29 -3.33
CA THR A 55 23.01 -3.64 -2.06
C THR A 55 21.91 -2.71 -1.58
N ALA A 56 21.20 -3.19 -0.56
CA ALA A 56 20.15 -2.48 0.16
C ALA A 56 20.62 -1.11 0.68
N GLU A 57 20.35 -0.06 -0.09
CA GLU A 57 20.20 1.31 0.43
C GLU A 57 18.91 1.37 1.25
N ARG A 58 19.01 0.86 2.49
CA ARG A 58 17.93 0.43 3.40
C ARG A 58 16.88 1.47 3.82
N GLY A 59 16.90 2.69 3.28
CA GLY A 59 15.92 3.73 3.60
C GLY A 59 14.82 3.91 2.54
N ASN A 60 15.20 3.98 1.27
CA ASN A 60 14.36 4.56 0.22
C ASN A 60 13.67 3.56 -0.72
N GLN A 61 14.00 2.27 -0.64
CA GLN A 61 13.34 1.23 -1.46
C GLN A 61 11.87 0.99 -1.08
N ARG A 62 11.43 1.49 0.08
CA ARG A 62 10.04 1.30 0.56
C ARG A 62 8.99 2.04 -0.28
N GLU A 63 9.44 2.95 -1.12
CA GLU A 63 8.61 3.88 -1.89
C GLU A 63 8.82 3.70 -3.39
N ARG A 64 9.22 2.49 -3.81
CA ARG A 64 9.51 2.17 -5.21
C ARG A 64 8.85 0.88 -5.63
N ILE A 65 8.48 0.80 -6.90
CA ILE A 65 8.00 -0.41 -7.56
C ILE A 65 8.79 -0.57 -8.85
N GLN A 66 9.19 -1.80 -9.17
CA GLN A 66 9.73 -2.15 -10.47
C GLN A 66 8.61 -2.76 -11.31
N VAL A 67 8.39 -2.20 -12.50
CA VAL A 67 7.46 -2.73 -13.50
C VAL A 67 8.29 -3.23 -14.69
N GLU A 68 8.11 -4.49 -15.06
CA GLU A 68 8.80 -5.20 -16.13
C GLU A 68 7.80 -5.64 -17.21
N SER A 69 6.59 -6.04 -16.82
CA SER A 69 5.59 -6.61 -17.73
C SER A 69 4.85 -5.59 -18.59
N GLY A 70 4.96 -4.30 -18.25
CA GLY A 70 4.12 -3.25 -18.83
C GLY A 70 2.76 -3.07 -18.12
N SER A 71 2.55 -3.72 -16.98
CA SER A 71 1.29 -3.63 -16.22
C SER A 71 1.55 -3.69 -14.72
N LEU A 72 0.82 -2.84 -13.98
CA LEU A 72 0.87 -2.78 -12.52
C LEU A 72 -0.44 -3.33 -11.93
N VAL A 73 -0.30 -4.26 -10.99
CA VAL A 73 -1.42 -4.81 -10.20
C VAL A 73 -1.52 -4.06 -8.88
N LEU A 74 -2.72 -3.56 -8.60
CA LEU A 74 -3.12 -2.91 -7.35
C LEU A 74 -4.13 -3.81 -6.65
N ILE A 75 -3.80 -4.36 -5.49
CA ILE A 75 -4.70 -5.30 -4.80
C ILE A 75 -4.50 -5.25 -3.29
N ASP A 76 -5.53 -5.61 -2.53
CA ASP A 76 -5.37 -5.85 -1.09
C ASP A 76 -4.30 -6.92 -0.83
N GLN A 77 -3.40 -6.61 0.10
CA GLN A 77 -2.28 -7.46 0.50
C GLN A 77 -2.70 -8.90 0.88
N PHE A 78 -3.87 -9.08 1.48
CA PHE A 78 -4.41 -10.38 1.88
C PHE A 78 -4.81 -11.25 0.69
N MET A 79 -5.26 -10.65 -0.41
CA MET A 79 -5.70 -11.41 -1.58
C MET A 79 -4.55 -12.19 -2.22
N LEU A 80 -3.32 -11.71 -2.07
CA LEU A 80 -2.10 -12.43 -2.46
C LEU A 80 -1.80 -13.66 -1.59
N ALA A 81 -2.46 -13.81 -0.43
CA ALA A 81 -2.37 -15.00 0.42
C ALA A 81 -3.67 -15.82 0.43
N ASN A 82 -4.73 -15.37 -0.23
CA ASN A 82 -6.03 -16.02 -0.20
C ASN A 82 -5.99 -17.33 -0.99
N SER A 83 -6.25 -18.46 -0.32
CA SER A 83 -6.19 -19.80 -0.93
C SER A 83 -7.07 -19.98 -2.18
N GLN A 84 -8.22 -19.31 -2.26
CA GLN A 84 -9.09 -19.39 -3.44
C GLN A 84 -8.48 -18.65 -4.62
N VAL A 85 -7.87 -17.48 -4.37
CA VAL A 85 -7.16 -16.71 -5.39
C VAL A 85 -5.95 -17.48 -5.91
N LEU A 86 -5.13 -18.04 -5.01
CA LEU A 86 -3.95 -18.83 -5.42
C LEU A 86 -4.34 -20.06 -6.24
N ALA A 87 -5.37 -20.79 -5.82
CA ALA A 87 -5.86 -21.95 -6.57
C ALA A 87 -6.27 -21.55 -7.99
N ARG A 88 -7.04 -20.46 -8.13
CA ARG A 88 -7.47 -19.96 -9.44
C ARG A 88 -6.32 -19.40 -10.27
N LEU A 89 -5.34 -18.72 -9.68
CA LEU A 89 -4.14 -18.27 -10.39
C LEU A 89 -3.34 -19.45 -10.95
N ASN A 90 -3.23 -20.53 -10.17
CA ASN A 90 -2.56 -21.76 -10.61
C ASN A 90 -3.32 -22.44 -11.76
N ASP A 91 -4.66 -22.47 -11.71
CA ASP A 91 -5.48 -23.00 -12.82
C ASP A 91 -5.34 -22.16 -14.10
N LEU A 92 -5.04 -20.87 -13.96
CA LEU A 92 -4.84 -19.93 -15.08
C LEU A 92 -3.37 -19.81 -15.52
N LEU A 93 -2.45 -20.66 -15.05
CA LEU A 93 -1.00 -20.45 -15.26
C LEU A 93 -0.62 -20.30 -16.74
N ASP A 94 -1.17 -21.18 -17.57
CA ASP A 94 -0.92 -21.26 -19.03
C ASP A 94 -1.93 -20.45 -19.86
N GLU A 95 -2.84 -19.73 -19.22
CA GLU A 95 -3.84 -18.89 -19.89
C GLU A 95 -3.29 -17.50 -20.25
N GLU A 96 -4.00 -16.82 -21.15
CA GLU A 96 -3.65 -15.47 -21.60
C GLU A 96 -3.70 -14.44 -20.45
N PRO A 97 -2.90 -13.35 -20.54
CA PRO A 97 -2.79 -12.38 -19.46
C PRO A 97 -4.09 -11.80 -18.92
N GLU A 98 -5.03 -11.54 -19.82
CA GLU A 98 -6.31 -10.92 -19.55
C GLU A 98 -7.17 -11.78 -18.61
N ALA A 99 -6.98 -13.11 -18.60
CA ALA A 99 -7.70 -14.00 -17.69
C ALA A 99 -7.27 -13.75 -16.22
N LYS A 100 -5.99 -13.50 -15.98
CA LYS A 100 -5.47 -13.16 -14.64
C LYS A 100 -5.88 -11.75 -14.26
N ASP A 101 -5.92 -10.82 -15.21
CA ASP A 101 -6.40 -9.46 -14.96
C ASP A 101 -7.88 -9.45 -14.56
N ALA A 102 -8.70 -10.28 -15.20
CA ALA A 102 -10.09 -10.48 -14.83
C ALA A 102 -10.23 -11.06 -13.42
N LEU A 103 -9.37 -12.02 -13.05
CA LEU A 103 -9.34 -12.57 -11.69
C LEU A 103 -8.99 -11.50 -10.65
N VAL A 104 -7.97 -10.67 -10.91
CA VAL A 104 -7.60 -9.55 -10.03
C VAL A 104 -8.79 -8.62 -9.81
N LYS A 105 -9.50 -8.25 -10.88
CA LYS A 105 -10.68 -7.38 -10.83
C LYS A 105 -11.85 -8.00 -10.06
N GLU A 106 -12.10 -9.29 -10.27
CA GLU A 106 -13.15 -10.04 -9.55
C GLU A 106 -12.94 -9.99 -8.03
N TYR A 107 -11.68 -10.01 -7.60
CA TYR A 107 -11.28 -9.96 -6.19
C TYR A 107 -10.99 -8.54 -5.69
N GLY A 108 -11.55 -7.52 -6.36
CA GLY A 108 -11.52 -6.13 -5.92
C GLY A 108 -10.18 -5.42 -6.15
N GLY A 109 -9.31 -5.97 -6.99
CA GLY A 109 -8.10 -5.30 -7.43
C GLY A 109 -8.29 -4.51 -8.73
N ALA A 110 -7.23 -3.83 -9.15
CA ALA A 110 -7.13 -3.17 -10.44
C ALA A 110 -5.82 -3.56 -11.14
N VAL A 111 -5.85 -3.57 -12.48
CA VAL A 111 -4.67 -3.74 -13.32
C VAL A 111 -4.58 -2.53 -14.23
N VAL A 112 -3.45 -1.84 -14.20
CA VAL A 112 -3.23 -0.60 -14.95
C VAL A 112 -2.04 -0.81 -15.89
N ASN A 113 -2.21 -0.42 -17.16
CA ASN A 113 -1.12 -0.42 -18.12
C ASN A 113 -0.12 0.66 -17.75
N LEU A 114 1.15 0.27 -17.62
CA LEU A 114 2.20 1.16 -17.17
C LEU A 114 3.52 0.67 -17.78
N PRO A 115 4.20 1.45 -18.63
CA PRO A 115 5.39 0.97 -19.33
C PRO A 115 6.48 0.44 -18.37
N PRO A 116 7.34 -0.49 -18.84
CA PRO A 116 8.42 -1.00 -18.00
C PRO A 116 9.35 0.12 -17.50
N ASN A 117 9.42 0.32 -16.19
CA ASN A 117 10.27 1.33 -15.54
C ASN A 117 10.34 1.08 -14.01
N THR A 118 11.21 1.82 -13.33
CA THR A 118 11.13 1.99 -11.88
C THR A 118 10.24 3.19 -11.56
N TYR A 119 9.24 2.96 -10.73
CA TYR A 119 8.29 3.97 -10.30
C TYR A 119 8.51 4.34 -8.85
N ARG A 120 8.28 5.62 -8.52
CA ARG A 120 8.23 6.12 -7.15
C ARG A 120 6.78 6.25 -6.71
N ILE A 121 6.54 5.94 -5.44
CA ILE A 121 5.25 6.10 -4.79
C ILE A 121 5.33 7.28 -3.83
N GLU A 122 4.60 8.35 -4.12
CA GLU A 122 4.41 9.49 -3.25
C GLU A 122 3.03 9.45 -2.60
N ARG A 123 2.93 9.96 -1.38
CA ARG A 123 1.67 10.01 -0.63
C ARG A 123 1.46 11.40 -0.08
N ASP A 124 0.26 11.92 -0.30
CA ASP A 124 -0.21 13.10 0.42
C ASP A 124 -1.12 12.65 1.59
N PRO A 125 -0.67 12.74 2.85
CA PRO A 125 -1.49 12.35 4.00
C PRO A 125 -2.66 13.30 4.26
N PHE A 126 -2.65 14.52 3.73
CA PHE A 126 -3.73 15.51 3.91
C PHE A 126 -4.80 15.35 2.85
N ALA A 127 -4.41 15.02 1.62
CA ALA A 127 -5.35 14.76 0.53
C ALA A 127 -5.79 13.29 0.45
N SER A 128 -5.21 12.42 1.29
CA SER A 128 -5.39 10.96 1.26
C SER A 128 -5.06 10.34 -0.10
N THR A 129 -4.19 10.97 -0.89
CA THR A 129 -3.85 10.50 -2.23
C THR A 129 -2.54 9.71 -2.24
N ILE A 130 -2.45 8.78 -3.18
CA ILE A 130 -1.21 8.08 -3.54
C ILE A 130 -0.95 8.33 -5.01
N VAL A 131 0.28 8.74 -5.33
CA VAL A 131 0.71 8.99 -6.70
C VAL A 131 1.87 8.07 -7.02
N ILE A 132 1.79 7.38 -8.15
CA ILE A 132 2.81 6.49 -8.67
C ILE A 132 3.29 7.12 -9.98
N HIS A 133 4.57 7.44 -10.07
CA HIS A 133 5.14 8.15 -11.22
C HIS A 133 6.57 7.68 -11.50
N PRO A 134 7.11 7.89 -12.72
CA PRO A 134 8.45 7.44 -13.06
C PRO A 134 9.50 8.00 -12.09
N GLU A 135 10.50 7.19 -11.74
CA GLU A 135 11.57 7.65 -10.85
C GLU A 135 12.37 8.79 -11.50
N GLY A 136 12.61 9.86 -10.72
CA GLY A 136 13.38 11.04 -11.17
C GLY A 136 12.51 12.20 -11.65
N GLU A 137 11.23 11.96 -11.91
CA GLU A 137 10.26 13.00 -12.24
C GLU A 137 9.69 13.66 -10.97
N LYS A 138 9.27 14.91 -11.09
CA LYS A 138 8.59 15.66 -10.03
C LYS A 138 7.16 15.91 -10.47
N VAL A 139 6.21 15.48 -9.65
CA VAL A 139 4.79 15.63 -9.92
C VAL A 139 4.20 16.60 -8.91
N GLU A 140 3.44 17.59 -9.38
CA GLU A 140 2.70 18.50 -8.50
C GLU A 140 1.30 17.92 -8.21
N VAL A 141 1.15 17.26 -7.06
CA VAL A 141 -0.06 16.50 -6.68
C VAL A 141 -1.36 17.32 -6.69
N LYS A 142 -1.29 18.65 -6.54
CA LYS A 142 -2.48 19.51 -6.39
C LYS A 142 -3.29 19.68 -7.67
N SER A 143 -2.67 19.63 -8.85
CA SER A 143 -3.38 19.79 -10.12
C SER A 143 -4.00 18.47 -10.63
N LEU A 144 -3.48 17.33 -10.18
CA LEU A 144 -3.82 16.02 -10.73
C LEU A 144 -5.32 15.67 -10.67
N LYS A 145 -6.04 16.10 -9.63
CA LYS A 145 -7.47 15.78 -9.51
C LYS A 145 -8.33 16.43 -10.60
N GLU A 146 -7.90 17.58 -11.13
CA GLU A 146 -8.60 18.30 -12.20
C GLU A 146 -8.14 17.83 -13.59
N GLU A 147 -6.97 17.18 -13.67
CA GLU A 147 -6.35 16.75 -14.92
C GLU A 147 -6.66 15.28 -15.24
N LEU A 148 -6.87 14.44 -14.22
CA LEU A 148 -7.09 13.00 -14.35
C LEU A 148 -8.58 12.64 -14.24
N ASP A 149 -9.34 12.94 -15.28
CA ASP A 149 -10.78 12.66 -15.32
C ASP A 149 -11.11 11.18 -15.60
N GLU A 150 -10.17 10.41 -16.16
CA GLU A 150 -10.43 9.01 -16.53
C GLU A 150 -10.27 8.08 -15.31
N ASN A 151 -11.40 7.55 -14.84
CA ASN A 151 -11.44 6.49 -13.84
C ASN A 151 -11.25 5.13 -14.53
N LEU A 152 -10.13 4.46 -14.26
CA LEU A 152 -9.77 3.15 -14.81
C LEU A 152 -10.31 1.97 -13.99
N GLY A 153 -10.92 2.24 -12.84
CA GLY A 153 -11.47 1.23 -11.96
C GLY A 153 -11.25 1.58 -10.50
N ARG A 154 -11.41 0.57 -9.64
CA ARG A 154 -11.35 0.74 -8.19
C ARG A 154 -10.55 -0.39 -7.55
N VAL A 155 -9.95 -0.11 -6.41
CA VAL A 155 -9.33 -1.12 -5.56
C VAL A 155 -9.95 -1.09 -4.17
N PHE A 156 -10.38 -2.26 -3.71
CA PHE A 156 -10.95 -2.48 -2.37
C PHE A 156 -9.85 -2.94 -1.42
N ILE A 157 -9.78 -2.32 -0.24
CA ILE A 157 -8.73 -2.58 0.75
C ILE A 157 -9.38 -2.86 2.12
N ASP A 158 -9.48 -4.13 2.48
CA ASP A 158 -10.04 -4.61 3.74
C ASP A 158 -8.97 -4.70 4.84
N THR A 159 -7.74 -5.07 4.49
CA THR A 159 -6.68 -5.40 5.46
C THR A 159 -5.77 -4.24 5.79
N ARG A 160 -6.21 -3.02 5.49
CA ARG A 160 -5.48 -1.75 5.70
C ARG A 160 -4.22 -1.60 4.85
N CYS A 161 -3.98 -2.50 3.90
CA CYS A 161 -2.73 -2.65 3.18
C CYS A 161 -2.95 -2.81 1.67
N LEU A 162 -2.44 -1.87 0.89
CA LEU A 162 -2.40 -1.97 -0.57
C LEU A 162 -1.07 -2.60 -0.99
N ALA A 163 -1.13 -3.71 -1.73
CA ALA A 163 0.00 -4.26 -2.45
C ALA A 163 0.00 -3.74 -3.89
N MET A 164 1.19 -3.40 -4.37
CA MET A 164 1.44 -2.91 -5.73
C MET A 164 2.57 -3.76 -6.29
N ILE A 165 2.28 -4.57 -7.31
CA ILE A 165 3.23 -5.54 -7.86
C ILE A 165 3.17 -5.52 -9.38
N ASP A 166 4.29 -5.82 -10.01
CA ASP A 166 4.31 -6.12 -11.44
C ASP A 166 3.41 -7.33 -11.75
N ARG A 167 2.73 -7.33 -12.90
CA ARG A 167 1.77 -8.38 -13.25
C ARG A 167 2.42 -9.76 -13.41
N GLU A 168 3.70 -9.86 -13.80
CA GLU A 168 4.42 -11.15 -13.87
C GLU A 168 4.61 -11.80 -12.50
N LEU A 169 4.51 -11.06 -11.39
CA LEU A 169 4.54 -11.68 -10.05
C LEU A 169 3.34 -12.61 -9.79
N LEU A 170 2.24 -12.46 -10.55
CA LEU A 170 1.11 -13.37 -10.49
C LEU A 170 1.42 -14.74 -11.14
N ASP A 171 2.46 -14.81 -11.96
CA ASP A 171 2.91 -16.04 -12.62
C ASP A 171 3.91 -16.83 -11.76
N ASP A 172 4.50 -16.22 -10.72
CA ASP A 172 5.40 -16.89 -9.78
C ASP A 172 4.62 -17.52 -8.62
N ILE A 173 3.94 -18.63 -8.91
CA ILE A 173 3.16 -19.40 -7.93
C ILE A 173 4.02 -19.78 -6.72
N SER A 174 5.29 -20.13 -6.93
CA SER A 174 6.19 -20.50 -5.83
C SER A 174 6.46 -19.36 -4.85
N LEU A 175 6.53 -18.12 -5.35
CA LEU A 175 6.64 -16.93 -4.53
C LEU A 175 5.33 -16.67 -3.77
N LEU A 176 4.17 -16.83 -4.43
CA LEU A 176 2.86 -16.62 -3.82
C LEU A 176 2.54 -17.66 -2.74
N GLU A 177 2.90 -18.93 -2.93
CA GLU A 177 2.78 -19.98 -1.90
C GLU A 177 3.65 -19.65 -0.69
N LYS A 178 4.91 -19.24 -0.92
CA LYS A 178 5.79 -18.78 0.17
C LYS A 178 5.22 -17.56 0.87
N TYR A 179 4.59 -16.65 0.13
CA TYR A 179 3.94 -15.48 0.68
C TYR A 179 2.74 -15.88 1.57
N GLN A 180 1.88 -16.79 1.09
CA GLN A 180 0.77 -17.36 1.84
C GLN A 180 1.24 -18.03 3.13
N ASP A 181 2.29 -18.85 3.07
CA ASP A 181 2.87 -19.50 4.24
C ASP A 181 3.32 -18.48 5.30
N LEU A 182 4.02 -17.43 4.88
CA LEU A 182 4.44 -16.37 5.79
C LEU A 182 3.23 -15.66 6.42
N TRP A 183 2.18 -15.42 5.63
CA TRP A 183 0.95 -14.77 6.08
C TRP A 183 0.20 -15.60 7.12
N VAL A 184 -0.05 -16.89 6.84
CA VAL A 184 -0.72 -17.82 7.76
C VAL A 184 0.05 -17.97 9.08
N ASN A 185 1.38 -17.86 9.03
CA ASN A 185 2.25 -17.88 10.22
C ASN A 185 2.35 -16.52 10.94
N GLY A 186 1.59 -15.50 10.55
CA GLY A 186 1.59 -14.16 11.16
C GLY A 186 2.91 -13.40 10.99
N LYS A 187 3.67 -13.69 9.92
CA LYS A 187 4.98 -13.08 9.65
C LYS A 187 4.83 -11.86 8.72
N ASP A 188 3.95 -10.92 9.04
CA ASP A 188 3.58 -9.77 8.17
C ASP A 188 4.78 -8.98 7.64
N LYS A 189 5.81 -8.80 8.48
CA LYS A 189 7.05 -8.12 8.06
C LYS A 189 7.77 -8.89 6.96
N ALA A 190 7.87 -10.21 7.09
CA ALA A 190 8.52 -11.05 6.09
C ALA A 190 7.70 -11.11 4.80
N CYS A 191 6.35 -11.09 4.87
CA CYS A 191 5.48 -10.97 3.69
C CYS A 191 5.80 -9.70 2.90
N ARG A 192 5.86 -8.55 3.58
CA ARG A 192 6.23 -7.27 2.93
C ARG A 192 7.62 -7.28 2.34
N ASP A 193 8.59 -7.76 3.12
CA ASP A 193 9.98 -7.78 2.69
C ASP A 193 10.12 -8.71 1.47
N LEU A 194 9.39 -9.83 1.43
CA LEU A 194 9.32 -10.72 0.26
C LEU A 194 8.80 -10.00 -1.00
N LEU A 195 7.72 -9.24 -0.90
CA LEU A 195 7.21 -8.47 -2.05
C LEU A 195 8.21 -7.41 -2.51
N ARG A 196 8.82 -6.68 -1.58
CA ARG A 196 9.83 -5.64 -1.88
C ARG A 196 11.09 -6.20 -2.52
N ASP A 197 11.57 -7.32 -2.01
CA ASP A 197 12.75 -8.00 -2.55
C ASP A 197 12.52 -8.51 -3.99
N ASN A 198 11.25 -8.57 -4.44
CA ASN A 198 10.85 -8.94 -5.80
C ASN A 198 10.24 -7.76 -6.58
N GLY A 199 10.59 -6.52 -6.23
CA GLY A 199 10.22 -5.33 -7.00
C GLY A 199 8.83 -4.75 -6.68
N GLY A 200 8.05 -5.39 -5.82
CA GLY A 200 6.77 -4.88 -5.37
C GLY A 200 6.86 -3.81 -4.27
N ALA A 201 5.72 -3.22 -3.93
CA ALA A 201 5.57 -2.34 -2.79
C ALA A 201 4.31 -2.66 -1.99
N VAL A 202 4.32 -2.26 -0.72
CA VAL A 202 3.16 -2.40 0.17
C VAL A 202 2.99 -1.12 0.97
N ARG A 203 1.78 -0.56 0.98
CA ARG A 203 1.42 0.67 1.70
C ARG A 203 0.35 0.44 2.74
N TYR A 204 0.55 1.09 3.88
CA TYR A 204 -0.30 1.00 5.08
C TYR A 204 -1.02 2.31 5.31
N GLY A 205 -2.06 2.24 6.12
CA GLY A 205 -2.73 3.42 6.68
C GLY A 205 -4.17 3.58 6.24
N PHE A 206 -4.70 2.57 5.55
CA PHE A 206 -6.10 2.50 5.20
C PHE A 206 -6.96 2.11 6.42
N GLN A 207 -8.24 2.47 6.35
CA GLN A 207 -9.23 2.20 7.38
C GLN A 207 -9.42 0.70 7.57
N ARG A 208 -9.83 0.31 8.78
CA ARG A 208 -10.06 -1.10 9.12
C ARG A 208 -11.36 -1.66 8.53
N PHE A 209 -12.28 -0.79 8.14
CA PHE A 209 -13.63 -1.17 7.71
C PHE A 209 -13.80 -1.11 6.19
N GLY A 210 -12.70 -1.28 5.45
CA GLY A 210 -12.67 -1.11 4.00
C GLY A 210 -12.35 0.33 3.62
N ASP A 211 -11.33 0.53 2.79
CA ASP A 211 -11.24 1.72 1.94
C ASP A 211 -11.47 1.28 0.49
N GLU A 212 -12.19 2.10 -0.26
CA GLU A 212 -12.33 1.97 -1.70
C GLU A 212 -11.56 3.14 -2.33
N LEU A 213 -10.57 2.83 -3.17
CA LEU A 213 -9.81 3.86 -3.89
C LEU A 213 -10.18 3.81 -5.36
N SER A 214 -10.55 4.96 -5.92
CA SER A 214 -10.64 5.14 -7.36
C SER A 214 -9.24 5.22 -7.97
N VAL A 215 -9.07 4.54 -9.10
CA VAL A 215 -7.79 4.41 -9.83
C VAL A 215 -7.86 5.26 -11.08
N HIS A 216 -6.95 6.24 -11.17
CA HIS A 216 -6.85 7.16 -12.29
C HIS A 216 -5.45 7.07 -12.88
N ALA A 217 -5.30 7.27 -14.18
CA ALA A 217 -3.97 7.32 -14.79
C ALA A 217 -3.88 8.36 -15.91
N ASP A 218 -2.66 8.83 -16.15
CA ASP A 218 -2.28 9.57 -17.34
C ASP A 218 -1.29 8.72 -18.13
N PRO A 219 -1.72 8.13 -19.26
CA PRO A 219 -0.85 7.33 -20.12
C PRO A 219 0.30 8.13 -20.74
N GLU A 220 0.15 9.44 -20.97
CA GLU A 220 1.19 10.27 -21.56
C GLU A 220 2.31 10.56 -20.55
N LEU A 221 1.94 10.79 -19.29
CA LEU A 221 2.88 11.02 -18.19
C LEU A 221 3.33 9.74 -17.46
N ASN A 222 2.79 8.57 -17.85
CA ASN A 222 3.02 7.29 -17.17
C ASN A 222 2.74 7.38 -15.66
N LEU A 223 1.65 8.03 -15.31
CA LEU A 223 1.31 8.37 -13.93
C LEU A 223 0.05 7.64 -13.51
N ILE A 224 0.00 7.17 -12.26
CA ILE A 224 -1.21 6.62 -11.64
C ILE A 224 -1.50 7.40 -10.37
N ALA A 225 -2.74 7.81 -10.19
CA ALA A 225 -3.23 8.43 -8.96
C ALA A 225 -4.33 7.57 -8.34
N LEU A 226 -4.26 7.44 -7.02
CA LEU A 226 -5.24 6.76 -6.19
C LEU A 226 -5.78 7.76 -5.18
N TRP A 227 -7.09 7.85 -5.06
CA TRP A 227 -7.73 8.63 -4.01
C TRP A 227 -8.98 7.92 -3.50
N PRO A 228 -9.41 8.20 -2.26
CA PRO A 228 -10.63 7.62 -1.72
C PRO A 228 -11.80 7.93 -2.65
N ASP A 229 -12.55 6.91 -3.00
CA ASP A 229 -13.82 7.10 -3.67
C ASP A 229 -14.81 7.62 -2.62
N VAL A 230 -15.11 8.91 -2.66
CA VAL A 230 -16.15 9.47 -1.80
C VAL A 230 -17.47 9.09 -2.46
N ILE A 231 -18.12 8.05 -1.95
CA ILE A 231 -19.49 7.75 -2.31
C ILE A 231 -20.33 8.91 -1.77
N GLU A 232 -20.68 9.87 -2.63
CA GLU A 232 -21.46 11.07 -2.27
C GLU A 232 -22.79 10.72 -1.56
N ASP A 233 -23.34 9.51 -1.82
CA ASP A 233 -24.59 9.04 -1.21
C ASP A 233 -24.50 8.84 0.33
N GLN A 234 -23.32 8.60 0.90
CA GLN A 234 -23.20 8.51 2.36
C GLN A 234 -23.28 9.88 3.05
N VAL A 235 -22.87 10.95 2.36
CA VAL A 235 -22.90 12.31 2.91
C VAL A 235 -24.36 12.81 2.97
N ASN A 236 -25.17 12.47 1.96
CA ASN A 236 -26.60 12.77 1.95
C ASN A 236 -27.36 12.03 3.06
N SER A 237 -26.93 10.80 3.40
CA SER A 237 -27.58 10.03 4.47
C SER A 237 -27.37 10.63 5.87
N ALA A 238 -26.22 11.26 6.14
CA ALA A 238 -25.97 11.87 7.45
C ALA A 238 -26.82 13.13 7.66
N ASP A 239 -27.00 13.94 6.61
CA ASP A 239 -27.85 15.13 6.65
C ASP A 239 -29.34 14.75 6.66
N GLU A 240 -29.75 13.70 5.93
CA GLU A 240 -31.12 13.15 6.03
C GLU A 240 -31.40 12.53 7.42
N ILE A 241 -30.47 11.77 8.00
CA ILE A 241 -30.61 11.22 9.35
C ILE A 241 -30.65 12.34 10.40
N ALA A 242 -29.86 13.39 10.23
CA ALA A 242 -29.89 14.57 11.10
C ALA A 242 -31.23 15.33 10.97
N ALA A 243 -31.74 15.52 9.76
CA ALA A 243 -33.02 16.16 9.51
C ALA A 243 -34.21 15.35 10.04
N GLU A 244 -34.17 14.01 9.92
CA GLU A 244 -35.21 13.12 10.43
C GLU A 244 -35.20 13.05 11.97
N ALA A 245 -34.01 13.08 12.60
CA ALA A 245 -33.87 13.18 14.05
C ALA A 245 -34.36 14.54 14.60
N GLU A 246 -34.12 15.64 13.89
CA GLU A 246 -34.62 16.97 14.26
C GLU A 246 -36.15 17.03 14.14
N ALA A 247 -36.72 16.49 13.06
CA ALA A 247 -38.17 16.41 12.86
C ALA A 247 -38.87 15.54 13.93
N ALA A 248 -38.24 14.44 14.36
CA ALA A 248 -38.77 13.56 15.41
C ALA A 248 -38.70 14.18 16.83
N SER A 249 -37.86 15.21 17.02
CA SER A 249 -37.70 15.90 18.32
C SER A 249 -38.65 17.09 18.51
N ALA A 250 -39.44 17.44 17.49
CA ALA A 250 -40.41 18.53 17.57
C ALA A 250 -41.51 18.19 18.61
N PRO A 251 -41.69 19.00 19.66
CA PRO A 251 -42.67 18.72 20.70
C PRO A 251 -44.08 18.78 20.11
N GLN A 252 -44.79 17.66 20.12
CA GLN A 252 -46.21 17.62 19.83
C GLN A 252 -46.90 18.46 20.90
N SER A 253 -47.31 19.68 20.53
CA SER A 253 -48.13 20.53 21.37
C SER A 253 -49.47 19.84 21.58
N ALA A 254 -49.58 19.10 22.68
CA ALA A 254 -50.83 18.51 23.13
C ALA A 254 -51.81 19.66 23.40
N GLY A 255 -52.73 19.87 22.46
CA GLY A 255 -53.87 20.74 22.62
C GLY A 255 -54.73 20.21 23.76
N ILE A 256 -54.69 20.89 24.90
CA ILE A 256 -55.65 20.70 25.97
C ILE A 256 -56.91 21.44 25.52
N GLU A 257 -57.81 20.76 24.82
CA GLU A 257 -59.16 21.23 24.61
C GLU A 257 -59.92 21.19 25.95
N GLY A 258 -60.23 22.38 26.46
CA GLY A 258 -61.06 22.55 27.66
C GLY A 258 -62.50 22.16 27.38
N ALA A 259 -63.00 21.19 28.13
CA ALA A 259 -64.44 20.96 28.27
C ALA A 259 -64.98 21.85 29.39
N ALA A 260 -65.98 22.65 29.02
CA ALA A 260 -66.77 23.53 29.88
C ALA A 260 -67.77 22.75 30.75
#